data_AF-A0A496RAD1-F1
#
_entry.id   AF-A0A496RAD1-F1
#
_cell.length_a   1.000
_cell.length_b   1.000
_cell.length_c   1.000
_cell.angle_alpha   90.00
_cell.angle_beta   90.00
_cell.angle_gamma   90.00
#
_symmetry.space_group_name_H-M   'P 1'
#
loop_
_entity.id
_entity.type
_entity.pdbx_description
1 polymer ?
#
loop_
_entity_poly.entity_id
_entity_poly.type
_entity_poly.pdbx_seq_one_letter_code
_entity_poly.pdbx_strand_id
1 'polypeptide(L)'
;KKESQIIIDAFEAVTNGMENPGVIEAMDEIEEDSPLISWKYVTIAIDAFYRRDFSRMISNLDMVEEISPAKRIGTVLMHLAGIKTLVNPNKHQVHFIGKVLKEQPFFKDIVQQINSALEADAEDLFSEAVILAVRELKSKQPVEAEKLALWSIREASARDFSQTYFLKSYKQIFGNAETLKLFAIAFNSTEPDLAVLFWLQSLIARLKNADISLEETAAYIGIIVAGLEKTETVDEDFLGAMNSLTLKLKQDIILHFSFIELDSKEENPFIFLNKLKNAVYGKEEEKLSEKSDIGISVKLADTEKKKKQPVQLDLF
;
A
#
# COMPACT_ATOMS: atom_id res chain seq x y z
N LYS A 1 18.63 25.13 22.68
CA LYS A 1 18.61 23.70 23.10
C LYS A 1 17.31 23.00 22.70
N LYS A 2 16.13 23.63 22.89
CA LYS A 2 14.85 23.08 22.41
C LYS A 2 14.79 23.04 20.88
N GLU A 3 15.03 24.18 20.22
CA GLU A 3 15.06 24.28 18.74
C GLU A 3 16.06 23.32 18.08
N SER A 4 17.26 23.18 18.65
CA SER A 4 18.26 22.23 18.13
C SER A 4 17.78 20.79 18.23
N GLN A 5 17.04 20.43 19.27
CA GLN A 5 16.47 19.09 19.40
C GLN A 5 15.37 18.88 18.35
N ILE A 6 14.47 19.85 18.19
CA ILE A 6 13.41 19.84 17.16
C ILE A 6 14.01 19.61 15.78
N ILE A 7 15.06 20.36 15.40
CA ILE A 7 15.74 20.20 14.11
C ILE A 7 16.38 18.82 13.97
N ILE A 8 17.07 18.31 15.01
CA ILE A 8 17.73 17.01 14.95
C ILE A 8 16.69 15.89 14.77
N ASP A 9 15.63 15.91 15.57
CA ASP A 9 14.56 14.91 15.52
C ASP A 9 13.87 14.95 14.14
N ALA A 10 13.62 16.15 13.61
CA ALA A 10 13.03 16.33 12.29
C ALA A 10 13.96 15.87 11.17
N PHE A 11 15.23 16.25 11.21
CA PHE A 11 16.21 15.86 10.22
C PHE A 11 16.41 14.34 10.20
N GLU A 12 16.47 13.70 11.37
CA GLU A 12 16.55 12.25 11.50
C GLU A 12 15.28 11.57 10.98
N ALA A 13 14.10 12.06 11.34
CA ALA A 13 12.83 11.51 10.86
C ALA A 13 12.74 11.54 9.33
N VAL A 14 13.04 12.68 8.70
CA VAL A 14 12.94 12.80 7.24
C VAL A 14 14.03 12.00 6.53
N THR A 15 15.26 11.96 7.04
CA THR A 15 16.35 11.22 6.39
C THR A 15 16.20 9.70 6.51
N ASN A 16 15.53 9.22 7.55
CA ASN A 16 15.15 7.81 7.69
C ASN A 16 13.87 7.44 6.92
N GLY A 17 13.20 8.40 6.28
CA GLY A 17 11.96 8.18 5.54
C GLY A 17 10.76 7.87 6.43
N MET A 18 10.79 8.27 7.71
CA MET A 18 9.64 8.11 8.61
C MET A 18 8.63 9.22 8.37
N GLU A 19 7.40 8.86 8.03
CA GLU A 19 6.32 9.84 7.97
C GLU A 19 5.86 10.19 9.38
N ASN A 20 6.30 11.34 9.89
CA ASN A 20 5.93 11.82 11.22
C ASN A 20 5.46 13.30 11.16
N PRO A 21 4.16 13.53 10.96
CA PRO A 21 3.59 14.87 10.84
C PRO A 21 3.91 15.76 12.05
N GLY A 22 3.87 15.21 13.26
CA GLY A 22 4.07 15.98 14.50
C GLY A 22 5.49 16.54 14.66
N VAL A 23 6.49 15.94 14.00
CA VAL A 23 7.87 16.44 14.05
C VAL A 23 8.09 17.60 13.06
N ILE A 24 7.37 17.60 11.94
CA ILE A 24 7.38 18.74 11.00
C ILE A 24 6.59 19.92 11.58
N GLU A 25 5.43 19.66 12.20
CA GLU A 25 4.65 20.68 12.91
C GLU A 25 5.44 21.34 14.05
N ALA A 26 6.23 20.56 14.80
CA ALA A 26 7.08 21.10 15.86
C ALA A 26 8.13 22.11 15.33
N MET A 27 8.50 22.04 14.04
CA MET A 27 9.43 23.02 13.46
C MET A 27 8.81 24.41 13.27
N ASP A 28 7.48 24.54 13.33
CA ASP A 28 6.81 25.85 13.29
C ASP A 28 7.13 26.68 14.53
N GLU A 29 7.57 26.06 15.63
CA GLU A 29 8.06 26.74 16.82
C GLU A 29 9.42 27.43 16.63
N ILE A 30 10.13 27.18 15.52
CA ILE A 30 11.42 27.80 15.23
C ILE A 30 11.17 29.16 14.58
N GLU A 31 11.55 30.22 15.30
CA GLU A 31 11.43 31.61 14.89
C GLU A 31 12.34 31.93 13.69
N GLU A 32 11.93 32.91 12.87
CA GLU A 32 12.63 33.26 11.62
C GLU A 32 14.03 33.84 11.83
N ASP A 33 14.29 34.45 12.99
CA ASP A 33 15.59 34.98 13.39
C ASP A 33 16.50 33.93 14.07
N SER A 34 16.02 32.69 14.20
CA SER A 34 16.80 31.60 14.79
C SER A 34 18.05 31.32 13.95
N PRO A 35 19.23 31.10 14.57
CA PRO A 35 20.42 30.65 13.86
C PRO A 35 20.27 29.26 13.20
N LEU A 36 19.18 28.54 13.51
CA LEU A 36 18.87 27.23 12.95
C LEU A 36 17.85 27.29 11.80
N ILE A 37 17.38 28.47 11.41
CA ILE A 37 16.32 28.62 10.40
C ILE A 37 16.70 27.99 9.05
N SER A 38 17.97 28.11 8.65
CA SER A 38 18.49 27.46 7.44
C SER A 38 18.38 25.93 7.49
N TRP A 39 18.52 25.34 8.68
CA TRP A 39 18.34 23.90 8.86
C TRP A 39 16.88 23.49 8.83
N LYS A 40 15.96 24.32 9.36
CA LYS A 40 14.50 24.13 9.19
C LYS A 40 14.15 23.99 7.71
N TYR A 41 14.56 24.96 6.90
CA TYR A 41 14.24 24.95 5.47
C TYR A 41 14.86 23.78 4.71
N VAL A 42 16.10 23.38 5.02
CA VAL A 42 16.71 22.19 4.42
C VAL A 42 15.94 20.91 4.81
N THR A 43 15.53 20.77 6.07
CA THR A 43 14.74 19.62 6.51
C THR A 43 13.41 19.53 5.77
N ILE A 44 12.69 20.65 5.62
CA ILE A 44 11.44 20.71 4.83
C ILE A 44 11.71 20.35 3.36
N ALA A 45 12.82 20.82 2.79
CA ALA A 45 13.18 20.50 1.42
C ALA A 45 13.47 19.01 1.22
N ILE A 46 14.08 18.34 2.20
CA ILE A 46 14.31 16.88 2.18
C ILE A 46 12.99 16.12 2.22
N ASP A 47 12.05 16.50 3.09
CA ASP A 47 10.70 15.90 3.11
C ASP A 47 9.99 16.08 1.76
N ALA A 48 10.00 17.30 1.20
CA ALA A 48 9.41 17.59 -0.10
C ALA A 48 10.06 16.78 -1.24
N PHE A 49 11.37 16.57 -1.20
CA PHE A 49 12.09 15.71 -2.15
C PHE A 49 11.60 14.26 -2.10
N TYR A 50 11.46 13.67 -0.91
CA TYR A 50 10.93 12.31 -0.76
C TYR A 50 9.48 12.19 -1.25
N ARG A 51 8.67 13.23 -1.03
CA ARG A 51 7.28 13.31 -1.53
C ARG A 51 7.17 13.66 -3.03
N ARG A 52 8.29 13.88 -3.72
CA ARG A 52 8.38 14.32 -5.13
C ARG A 52 7.72 15.68 -5.40
N ASP A 53 7.57 16.53 -4.38
CA ASP A 53 7.14 17.91 -4.53
C ASP A 53 8.35 18.81 -4.76
N PHE A 54 8.88 18.76 -5.99
CA PHE A 54 10.09 19.50 -6.36
C PHE A 54 9.89 21.02 -6.34
N SER A 55 8.66 21.52 -6.54
CA SER A 55 8.38 22.95 -6.45
C SER A 55 8.56 23.44 -5.01
N ARG A 56 7.94 22.74 -4.05
CA ARG A 56 8.11 23.06 -2.62
C ARG A 56 9.54 22.88 -2.15
N MET A 57 10.23 21.84 -2.64
CA MET A 57 11.65 21.62 -2.36
C MET A 57 12.48 22.85 -2.77
N ILE A 58 12.36 23.32 -4.02
CA ILE A 58 13.11 24.48 -4.53
C ILE A 58 12.79 25.72 -3.71
N SER A 59 11.52 26.03 -3.49
CA SER A 59 11.11 27.20 -2.72
C SER A 59 11.70 27.23 -1.31
N ASN A 60 11.83 26.07 -0.64
CA ASN A 60 12.48 26.02 0.67
C ASN A 60 14.00 26.15 0.57
N LEU A 61 14.65 25.57 -0.43
CA LEU A 61 16.10 25.72 -0.65
C LEU A 61 16.51 27.16 -1.00
N ASP A 62 15.61 27.94 -1.60
CA ASP A 62 15.81 29.36 -1.88
C ASP A 62 15.81 30.21 -0.60
N MET A 63 15.10 29.77 0.45
CA MET A 63 15.07 30.43 1.76
C MET A 63 16.32 30.14 2.61
N VAL A 64 17.17 29.20 2.20
CA VAL A 64 18.41 28.88 2.90
C VAL A 64 19.48 29.93 2.59
N GLU A 65 20.01 30.55 3.64
CA GLU A 65 21.05 31.58 3.52
C GLU A 65 22.31 31.05 2.81
N GLU A 66 22.88 31.83 1.89
CA GLU A 66 24.05 31.41 1.10
C GLU A 66 25.29 31.11 1.95
N ILE A 67 25.47 31.83 3.06
CA ILE A 67 26.61 31.63 3.97
C ILE A 67 26.43 30.41 4.88
N SER A 68 25.21 29.86 4.96
CA SER A 68 24.91 28.75 5.85
C SER A 68 25.54 27.44 5.37
N PRO A 69 26.15 26.64 6.28
CA PRO A 69 26.61 25.30 5.93
C PRO A 69 25.51 24.41 5.34
N ALA A 70 24.25 24.64 5.73
CA ALA A 70 23.08 23.89 5.25
C ALA A 70 22.89 24.03 3.73
N LYS A 71 23.32 25.15 3.12
CA LYS A 71 23.22 25.40 1.68
C LYS A 71 23.89 24.32 0.84
N ARG A 72 24.95 23.70 1.37
CA ARG A 72 25.69 22.61 0.69
C ARG A 72 24.84 21.37 0.46
N ILE A 73 23.85 21.12 1.32
CA ILE A 73 22.88 20.03 1.17
C ILE A 73 21.92 20.35 0.03
N GLY A 74 21.50 21.61 -0.10
CA GLY A 74 20.64 22.06 -1.20
C GLY A 74 21.24 21.76 -2.57
N THR A 75 22.53 22.00 -2.78
CA THR A 75 23.21 21.61 -4.03
C THR A 75 23.09 20.11 -4.29
N VAL A 76 23.30 19.27 -3.28
CA VAL A 76 23.20 17.81 -3.42
C VAL A 76 21.77 17.40 -3.79
N LEU A 77 20.75 17.95 -3.11
CA LEU A 77 19.34 17.66 -3.39
C LEU A 77 18.94 18.02 -4.82
N MET A 78 19.32 19.21 -5.29
CA MET A 78 18.98 19.66 -6.64
C MET A 78 19.54 18.72 -7.72
N HIS A 79 20.78 18.26 -7.54
CA HIS A 79 21.41 17.31 -8.44
C HIS A 79 20.77 15.90 -8.35
N LEU A 80 20.41 15.44 -7.15
CA LEU A 80 19.67 14.18 -6.99
C LEU A 80 18.28 14.23 -7.61
N ALA A 81 17.62 15.40 -7.60
CA ALA A 81 16.35 15.64 -8.27
C ALA A 81 16.46 15.79 -9.80
N GLY A 82 17.69 15.78 -10.36
CA GLY A 82 17.91 15.97 -11.79
C GLY A 82 17.65 17.40 -12.28
N ILE A 83 17.58 18.37 -11.36
CA ILE A 83 17.32 19.77 -11.69
C ILE A 83 18.64 20.43 -12.08
N LYS A 84 18.67 21.05 -13.26
CA LYS A 84 19.84 21.80 -13.73
C LYS A 84 20.10 22.99 -12.83
N THR A 85 21.26 23.06 -12.21
CA THR A 85 21.72 24.21 -11.42
C THR A 85 22.95 24.84 -12.05
N LEU A 86 23.18 26.12 -11.77
CA LEU A 86 24.41 26.82 -12.17
C LEU A 86 25.62 26.39 -11.33
N VAL A 87 25.37 25.80 -10.14
CA VAL A 87 26.40 25.40 -9.20
C VAL A 87 26.72 23.91 -9.36
N ASN A 88 27.92 23.62 -9.83
CA ASN A 88 28.40 22.25 -9.95
C ASN A 88 28.77 21.68 -8.57
N PRO A 89 28.50 20.39 -8.30
CA PRO A 89 28.90 19.76 -7.05
C PRO A 89 30.42 19.63 -6.97
N ASN A 90 30.98 19.76 -5.77
CA ASN A 90 32.40 19.49 -5.55
C ASN A 90 32.69 17.97 -5.59
N LYS A 91 33.96 17.57 -5.57
CA LYS A 91 34.37 16.15 -5.67
C LYS A 91 33.71 15.23 -4.62
N HIS A 92 33.53 15.70 -3.38
CA HIS A 92 32.89 14.91 -2.32
C HIS A 92 31.39 14.77 -2.56
N GLN A 93 30.73 15.86 -2.98
CA GLN A 93 29.31 15.84 -3.35
C GLN A 93 29.08 14.95 -4.57
N VAL A 94 29.92 15.03 -5.61
CA VAL A 94 29.85 14.12 -6.77
C VAL A 94 30.00 12.66 -6.33
N HIS A 95 30.92 12.36 -5.42
CA HIS A 95 31.07 11.00 -4.90
C HIS A 95 29.84 10.54 -4.10
N PHE A 96 29.26 11.41 -3.26
CA PHE A 96 28.07 11.12 -2.47
C PHE A 96 26.84 10.93 -3.36
N ILE A 97 26.55 11.89 -4.25
CA ILE A 97 25.50 11.81 -5.27
C ILE A 97 25.70 10.53 -6.08
N GLY A 98 26.93 10.26 -6.52
CA GLY A 98 27.28 9.04 -7.23
C GLY A 98 27.03 7.77 -6.43
N LYS A 99 27.18 7.76 -5.10
CA LYS A 99 26.84 6.62 -4.24
C LYS A 99 25.32 6.42 -4.11
N VAL A 100 24.59 7.50 -3.84
CA VAL A 100 23.11 7.48 -3.75
C VAL A 100 22.52 7.04 -5.10
N LEU A 101 23.04 7.57 -6.20
CA LEU A 101 22.64 7.16 -7.55
C LEU A 101 23.23 5.80 -7.95
N LYS A 102 24.30 5.29 -7.32
CA LYS A 102 24.85 3.94 -7.56
C LYS A 102 24.05 2.82 -6.90
N GLU A 103 23.05 3.15 -6.09
CA GLU A 103 21.99 2.19 -5.74
C GLU A 103 20.92 2.08 -6.85
N GLN A 104 20.93 2.99 -7.84
CA GLN A 104 20.07 2.96 -9.03
C GLN A 104 20.56 2.21 -10.29
N PRO A 105 21.85 1.86 -10.53
CA PRO A 105 22.28 1.19 -11.76
C PRO A 105 21.65 -0.18 -11.90
N PHE A 106 21.52 -0.93 -10.81
CA PHE A 106 20.82 -2.22 -10.82
C PHE A 106 19.39 -2.07 -11.35
N PHE A 107 18.61 -1.16 -10.79
CA PHE A 107 17.23 -0.93 -11.25
C PHE A 107 17.17 -0.31 -12.64
N LYS A 108 18.11 0.57 -12.98
CA LYS A 108 18.21 1.15 -14.32
C LYS A 108 18.49 0.07 -15.37
N ASP A 109 19.43 -0.82 -15.09
CA ASP A 109 19.80 -1.93 -15.97
C ASP A 109 18.67 -2.94 -16.08
N ILE A 110 17.95 -3.24 -14.99
CA ILE A 110 16.78 -4.11 -15.05
C ILE A 110 15.62 -3.45 -15.79
N VAL A 111 15.34 -2.17 -15.56
CA VAL A 111 14.30 -1.45 -16.31
C VAL A 111 14.63 -1.44 -17.81
N GLN A 112 15.90 -1.25 -18.16
CA GLN A 112 16.33 -1.36 -19.56
C GLN A 112 16.12 -2.78 -20.11
N GLN A 113 16.43 -3.83 -19.34
CA GLN A 113 16.18 -5.22 -19.74
C GLN A 113 14.69 -5.51 -19.91
N ILE A 114 13.84 -5.06 -18.97
CA ILE A 114 12.38 -5.20 -19.05
C ILE A 114 11.87 -4.53 -20.33
N ASN A 115 12.26 -3.27 -20.58
CA ASN A 115 11.82 -2.56 -21.77
C ASN A 115 12.30 -3.24 -23.06
N SER A 116 13.56 -3.66 -23.10
CA SER A 116 14.12 -4.37 -24.27
C SER A 116 13.41 -5.70 -24.51
N ALA A 117 13.05 -6.43 -23.44
CA ALA A 117 12.30 -7.67 -23.54
C ALA A 117 10.86 -7.44 -24.02
N LEU A 118 10.19 -6.38 -23.55
CA LEU A 118 8.87 -6.00 -24.03
C LEU A 118 8.88 -5.52 -25.49
N GLU A 119 9.92 -4.81 -25.93
CA GLU A 119 10.09 -4.40 -27.32
C GLU A 119 10.35 -5.59 -28.25
N ALA A 120 11.10 -6.59 -27.77
CA ALA A 120 11.42 -7.81 -28.50
C ALA A 120 10.39 -8.94 -28.35
N ASP A 121 9.33 -8.72 -27.55
CA ASP A 121 8.32 -9.72 -27.17
C ASP A 121 8.92 -11.01 -26.59
N ALA A 122 10.01 -10.86 -25.83
CA ALA A 122 10.77 -11.96 -25.24
C ALA A 122 10.22 -12.30 -23.85
N GLU A 123 9.20 -13.16 -23.79
CA GLU A 123 8.50 -13.58 -22.57
C GLU A 123 9.43 -14.00 -21.42
N ASP A 124 10.38 -14.89 -21.69
CA ASP A 124 11.30 -15.43 -20.67
C ASP A 124 12.15 -14.32 -20.06
N LEU A 125 12.72 -13.44 -20.90
CA LEU A 125 13.57 -12.33 -20.46
C LEU A 125 12.78 -11.30 -19.66
N PHE A 126 11.55 -11.00 -20.10
CA PHE A 126 10.65 -10.09 -19.37
C PHE A 126 10.35 -10.64 -17.98
N SER A 127 9.94 -11.90 -17.92
CA SER A 127 9.54 -12.59 -16.69
C SER A 127 10.70 -12.66 -15.69
N GLU A 128 11.89 -13.07 -16.14
CA GLU A 128 13.08 -13.14 -15.30
C GLU A 128 13.50 -11.76 -14.76
N ALA A 129 13.56 -10.75 -15.64
CA ALA A 129 14.01 -9.42 -15.26
C ALA A 129 13.06 -8.76 -14.24
N VAL A 130 11.75 -8.86 -14.44
CA VAL A 130 10.78 -8.23 -13.53
C VAL A 130 10.67 -9.01 -12.22
N ILE A 131 10.78 -10.34 -12.22
CA ILE A 131 10.82 -11.12 -10.98
C ILE A 131 12.06 -10.79 -10.15
N LEU A 132 13.20 -10.58 -10.80
CA LEU A 132 14.42 -10.13 -10.13
C LEU A 132 14.22 -8.74 -9.49
N ALA A 133 13.64 -7.78 -10.22
CA ALA A 133 13.33 -6.46 -9.67
C ALA A 133 12.37 -6.53 -8.48
N VAL A 134 11.28 -7.29 -8.60
CA VAL A 134 10.30 -7.46 -7.52
C VAL A 134 10.95 -8.06 -6.28
N ARG A 135 11.79 -9.09 -6.44
CA ARG A 135 12.50 -9.71 -5.31
C ARG A 135 13.42 -8.73 -4.60
N GLU A 136 14.17 -7.93 -5.35
CA GLU A 136 15.06 -6.92 -4.76
C GLU A 136 14.25 -5.84 -4.04
N LEU A 137 13.19 -5.33 -4.68
CA LEU A 137 12.31 -4.31 -4.09
C LEU A 137 11.62 -4.81 -2.83
N LYS A 138 11.19 -6.08 -2.78
CA LYS A 138 10.41 -6.60 -1.64
C LYS A 138 11.13 -6.42 -0.30
N SER A 139 12.47 -6.52 -0.30
CA SER A 139 13.28 -6.36 0.93
C SER A 139 13.38 -4.92 1.42
N LYS A 140 13.25 -3.92 0.53
CA LYS A 140 13.49 -2.49 0.81
C LYS A 140 12.21 -1.66 0.80
N GLN A 141 11.32 -1.94 -0.14
CA GLN A 141 10.12 -1.19 -0.48
C GLN A 141 8.99 -2.17 -0.83
N PRO A 142 8.38 -2.84 0.16
CA PRO A 142 7.42 -3.92 -0.08
C PRO A 142 6.18 -3.49 -0.87
N VAL A 143 5.68 -2.27 -0.62
CA VAL A 143 4.53 -1.70 -1.32
C VAL A 143 4.83 -1.47 -2.80
N GLU A 144 6.02 -0.99 -3.14
CA GLU A 144 6.43 -0.77 -4.53
C GLU A 144 6.68 -2.10 -5.26
N ALA A 145 7.17 -3.11 -4.54
CA ALA A 145 7.29 -4.47 -5.08
C ALA A 145 5.92 -5.07 -5.46
N GLU A 146 4.88 -4.86 -4.63
CA GLU A 146 3.52 -5.30 -4.93
C GLU A 146 2.94 -4.57 -6.15
N LYS A 147 3.15 -3.26 -6.26
CA LYS A 147 2.75 -2.49 -7.45
C LYS A 147 3.44 -2.98 -8.72
N LEU A 148 4.75 -3.26 -8.66
CA LEU A 148 5.49 -3.78 -9.81
C LEU A 148 5.02 -5.18 -10.19
N ALA A 149 4.75 -6.05 -9.22
CA ALA A 149 4.19 -7.38 -9.46
C ALA A 149 2.78 -7.32 -10.08
N LEU A 150 1.94 -6.41 -9.61
CA LEU A 150 0.61 -6.20 -10.19
C LEU A 150 0.70 -5.72 -11.64
N TRP A 151 1.59 -4.76 -11.90
CA TRP A 151 1.84 -4.26 -13.26
C TRP A 151 2.34 -5.37 -14.19
N SER A 152 3.30 -6.19 -13.74
CA SER A 152 3.89 -7.24 -14.58
C SER A 152 2.90 -8.34 -14.94
N ILE A 153 2.01 -8.74 -14.02
CA ILE A 153 0.94 -9.71 -14.30
C ILE A 153 0.01 -9.17 -15.39
N ARG A 154 -0.39 -7.89 -15.27
CA ARG A 154 -1.26 -7.23 -16.25
C ARG A 154 -0.60 -7.11 -17.63
N GLU A 155 0.67 -6.69 -17.66
CA GLU A 155 1.42 -6.56 -18.90
C GLU A 155 1.64 -7.92 -19.58
N ALA A 156 1.95 -8.96 -18.80
CA ALA A 156 2.07 -10.32 -19.31
C ALA A 156 0.73 -10.82 -19.88
N SER A 157 -0.37 -10.61 -19.17
CA SER A 157 -1.71 -11.01 -19.62
C SER A 157 -2.13 -10.28 -20.91
N ALA A 158 -1.86 -8.98 -21.01
CA ALA A 158 -2.16 -8.20 -22.21
C ALA A 158 -1.38 -8.64 -23.46
N ARG A 159 -0.31 -9.43 -23.28
CA ARG A 159 0.56 -9.97 -24.34
C ARG A 159 0.43 -11.49 -24.49
N ASP A 160 -0.54 -12.12 -23.83
CA ASP A 160 -0.72 -13.58 -23.82
C ASP A 160 0.50 -14.38 -23.29
N PHE A 161 1.35 -13.75 -22.47
CA PHE A 161 2.48 -14.43 -21.83
C PHE A 161 2.00 -15.36 -20.71
N SER A 162 2.76 -16.45 -20.46
CA SER A 162 2.43 -17.44 -19.46
C SER A 162 2.50 -16.89 -18.03
N GLN A 163 1.37 -16.99 -17.36
CA GLN A 163 1.23 -16.57 -15.95
C GLN A 163 1.84 -17.56 -14.96
N THR A 164 2.19 -18.77 -15.42
CA THR A 164 2.65 -19.86 -14.57
C THR A 164 3.95 -19.52 -13.85
N TYR A 165 4.87 -18.85 -14.56
CA TYR A 165 6.18 -18.49 -14.02
C TYR A 165 6.06 -17.39 -12.94
N PHE A 166 5.21 -16.39 -13.19
CA PHE A 166 4.85 -15.36 -12.20
C PHE A 166 4.20 -15.96 -10.97
N LEU A 167 3.19 -16.81 -11.14
CA LEU A 167 2.46 -17.43 -10.04
C LEU A 167 3.41 -18.23 -9.13
N LYS A 168 4.31 -19.03 -9.70
CA LYS A 168 5.29 -19.82 -8.92
C LYS A 168 6.29 -18.93 -8.19
N SER A 169 6.85 -17.94 -8.89
CA SER A 169 7.91 -17.09 -8.35
C SER A 169 7.38 -16.12 -7.29
N TYR A 170 6.21 -15.52 -7.50
CA TYR A 170 5.59 -14.63 -6.54
C TYR A 170 5.13 -15.36 -5.28
N LYS A 171 4.70 -16.64 -5.38
CA LYS A 171 4.45 -17.46 -4.17
C LYS A 171 5.68 -17.60 -3.29
N GLN A 172 6.89 -17.63 -3.86
CA GLN A 172 8.13 -17.66 -3.10
C GLN A 172 8.52 -16.30 -2.50
N ILE A 173 8.07 -15.19 -3.11
CA ILE A 173 8.44 -13.83 -2.70
C ILE A 173 7.45 -13.25 -1.69
N PHE A 174 6.14 -13.39 -1.93
CA PHE A 174 5.07 -12.81 -1.13
C PHE A 174 4.33 -13.84 -0.26
N GLY A 175 4.47 -15.13 -0.57
CA GLY A 175 3.67 -16.19 0.03
C GLY A 175 2.41 -16.51 -0.78
N ASN A 176 1.76 -17.62 -0.43
CA ASN A 176 0.67 -18.18 -1.24
C ASN A 176 -0.57 -17.28 -1.30
N ALA A 177 -1.09 -16.86 -0.14
CA ALA A 177 -2.30 -16.02 -0.07
C ALA A 177 -2.12 -14.68 -0.78
N GLU A 178 -1.02 -13.97 -0.47
CA GLU A 178 -0.76 -12.66 -1.03
C GLU A 178 -0.56 -12.69 -2.55
N THR A 179 0.11 -13.73 -3.07
CA THR A 179 0.25 -13.89 -4.52
C THR A 179 -1.11 -14.08 -5.19
N LEU A 180 -1.96 -14.95 -4.64
CA LEU A 180 -3.30 -15.19 -5.18
C LEU A 180 -4.13 -13.90 -5.16
N LYS A 181 -4.00 -13.08 -4.10
CA LYS A 181 -4.61 -11.75 -4.02
C LYS A 181 -4.14 -10.83 -5.15
N LEU A 182 -2.83 -10.76 -5.41
CA LEU A 182 -2.27 -9.91 -6.47
C LEU A 182 -2.80 -10.32 -7.86
N PHE A 183 -2.87 -11.61 -8.14
CA PHE A 183 -3.48 -12.13 -9.38
C PHE A 183 -4.97 -11.77 -9.48
N ALA A 184 -5.71 -11.90 -8.38
CA ALA A 184 -7.13 -11.52 -8.36
C ALA A 184 -7.33 -10.02 -8.69
N ILE A 185 -6.49 -9.15 -8.13
CA ILE A 185 -6.54 -7.70 -8.39
C ILE A 185 -6.10 -7.39 -9.83
N ALA A 186 -5.14 -8.14 -10.38
CA ALA A 186 -4.65 -7.95 -11.74
C ALA A 186 -5.76 -8.18 -12.76
N PHE A 187 -6.51 -9.27 -12.60
CA PHE A 187 -7.55 -9.73 -13.54
C PHE A 187 -8.93 -9.13 -13.33
N ASN A 188 -9.18 -8.47 -12.20
CA ASN A 188 -10.52 -8.00 -11.81
C ASN A 188 -11.28 -7.18 -12.87
N SER A 189 -10.57 -6.50 -13.78
CA SER A 189 -11.18 -5.71 -14.86
C SER A 189 -11.21 -6.40 -16.22
N THR A 190 -10.38 -7.42 -16.45
CA THR A 190 -10.20 -8.06 -17.78
C THR A 190 -10.80 -9.46 -17.82
N GLU A 191 -10.62 -10.23 -16.74
CA GLU A 191 -11.06 -11.63 -16.60
C GLU A 191 -11.71 -11.82 -15.21
N PRO A 192 -12.94 -11.32 -15.03
CA PRO A 192 -13.59 -11.26 -13.71
C PRO A 192 -13.87 -12.64 -13.11
N ASP A 193 -14.11 -13.64 -13.95
CA ASP A 193 -14.28 -15.05 -13.58
C ASP A 193 -12.99 -15.61 -12.97
N LEU A 194 -11.86 -15.45 -13.66
CA LEU A 194 -10.56 -15.86 -13.15
C LEU A 194 -10.19 -15.10 -11.86
N ALA A 195 -10.48 -13.81 -11.81
CA ALA A 195 -10.27 -12.99 -10.62
C ALA A 195 -11.03 -13.53 -9.40
N VAL A 196 -12.29 -13.95 -9.57
CA VAL A 196 -13.09 -14.58 -8.51
C VAL A 196 -12.44 -15.87 -8.00
N LEU A 197 -11.95 -16.73 -8.89
CA LEU A 197 -11.27 -17.97 -8.49
C LEU A 197 -10.02 -17.66 -7.65
N PHE A 198 -9.23 -16.66 -8.05
CA PHE A 198 -8.06 -16.23 -7.28
C PHE A 198 -8.41 -15.62 -5.93
N TRP A 199 -9.48 -14.81 -5.84
CA TRP A 199 -9.96 -14.29 -4.56
C TRP A 199 -10.39 -15.41 -3.60
N LEU A 200 -11.12 -16.41 -4.09
CA LEU A 200 -11.51 -17.59 -3.32
C LEU A 200 -10.30 -18.36 -2.82
N GLN A 201 -9.33 -18.64 -3.70
CA GLN A 201 -8.10 -19.35 -3.33
C GLN A 201 -7.28 -18.58 -2.30
N SER A 202 -7.21 -17.25 -2.43
CA SER A 202 -6.55 -16.38 -1.45
C SER A 202 -7.21 -16.47 -0.08
N LEU A 203 -8.55 -16.33 -0.01
CA LEU A 203 -9.31 -16.46 1.24
C LEU A 203 -9.08 -17.82 1.91
N ILE A 204 -9.19 -18.91 1.14
CA ILE A 204 -8.93 -20.28 1.61
C ILE A 204 -7.50 -20.41 2.17
N ALA A 205 -6.50 -19.85 1.49
CA ALA A 205 -5.12 -19.91 1.94
C ALA A 205 -4.92 -19.15 3.27
N ARG A 206 -5.57 -17.99 3.44
CA ARG A 206 -5.52 -17.21 4.67
C ARG A 206 -6.20 -17.90 5.85
N LEU A 207 -7.38 -18.48 5.62
CA LEU A 207 -8.09 -19.27 6.62
C LEU A 207 -7.25 -20.46 7.11
N LYS A 208 -6.59 -21.18 6.20
CA LYS A 208 -5.71 -22.31 6.56
C LYS A 208 -4.49 -21.91 7.37
N ASN A 209 -3.95 -20.71 7.11
CA ASN A 209 -2.84 -20.16 7.87
C ASN A 209 -3.29 -19.53 9.21
N ALA A 210 -4.59 -19.48 9.47
CA ALA A 210 -5.19 -18.78 10.61
C ALA A 210 -4.76 -17.30 10.72
N ASP A 211 -4.50 -16.64 9.59
CA ASP A 211 -3.92 -15.29 9.51
C ASP A 211 -4.94 -14.20 9.10
N ILE A 212 -6.24 -14.47 9.29
CA ILE A 212 -7.33 -13.59 8.86
C ILE A 212 -8.39 -13.42 9.95
N SER A 213 -8.87 -12.19 10.09
CA SER A 213 -9.97 -11.83 11.00
C SER A 213 -11.35 -12.09 10.39
N LEU A 214 -12.40 -11.99 11.22
CA LEU A 214 -13.78 -12.08 10.72
C LEU A 214 -14.11 -10.90 9.79
N GLU A 215 -13.67 -9.69 10.14
CA GLU A 215 -13.87 -8.45 9.38
C GLU A 215 -13.20 -8.55 8.00
N GLU A 216 -11.94 -9.03 7.96
CA GLU A 216 -11.25 -9.28 6.70
C GLU A 216 -11.92 -10.39 5.89
N THR A 217 -12.41 -11.45 6.55
CA THR A 217 -13.17 -12.52 5.88
C THR A 217 -14.43 -11.96 5.23
N ALA A 218 -15.17 -11.09 5.93
CA ALA A 218 -16.34 -10.40 5.41
C ALA A 218 -16.01 -9.59 4.15
N ALA A 219 -14.93 -8.81 4.21
CA ALA A 219 -14.45 -8.00 3.08
C ALA A 219 -14.09 -8.88 1.86
N TYR A 220 -13.37 -9.98 2.07
CA TYR A 220 -13.05 -10.93 0.99
C TYR A 220 -14.32 -11.51 0.35
N ILE A 221 -15.27 -11.98 1.16
CA ILE A 221 -16.55 -12.53 0.65
C ILE A 221 -17.34 -11.46 -0.10
N GLY A 222 -17.36 -10.22 0.40
CA GLY A 222 -17.98 -9.08 -0.27
C GLY A 222 -17.40 -8.85 -1.67
N ILE A 223 -16.07 -8.86 -1.79
CA ILE A 223 -15.37 -8.71 -3.08
C ILE A 223 -15.68 -9.88 -4.02
N ILE A 224 -15.66 -11.12 -3.51
CA ILE A 224 -15.97 -12.34 -4.29
C ILE A 224 -17.38 -12.26 -4.87
N VAL A 225 -18.38 -11.94 -4.05
CA VAL A 225 -19.78 -11.83 -4.49
C VAL A 225 -19.95 -10.71 -5.50
N ALA A 226 -19.34 -9.55 -5.28
CA ALA A 226 -19.39 -8.44 -6.24
C ALA A 226 -18.66 -8.76 -7.57
N GLY A 227 -17.63 -9.61 -7.52
CA GLY A 227 -16.95 -10.13 -8.71
C GLY A 227 -17.84 -11.08 -9.52
N LEU A 228 -18.58 -11.97 -8.84
CA LEU A 228 -19.54 -12.88 -9.46
C LEU A 228 -20.68 -12.15 -10.19
N GLU A 229 -21.09 -10.98 -9.71
CA GLU A 229 -22.08 -10.16 -10.40
C GLU A 229 -21.58 -9.61 -11.76
N LYS A 230 -20.25 -9.58 -11.95
CA LYS A 230 -19.59 -9.09 -13.18
C LYS A 230 -19.19 -10.21 -14.13
N THR A 231 -19.33 -11.48 -13.75
CA THR A 231 -19.00 -12.60 -14.65
C THR A 231 -20.10 -12.77 -15.69
N GLU A 232 -19.79 -12.46 -16.94
CA GLU A 232 -20.76 -12.54 -18.05
C GLU A 232 -20.93 -13.98 -18.59
N THR A 233 -19.87 -14.79 -18.48
CA THR A 233 -19.83 -16.17 -18.96
C THR A 233 -19.53 -17.13 -17.84
N VAL A 234 -20.36 -18.15 -17.70
CA VAL A 234 -20.23 -19.23 -16.73
C VAL A 234 -20.13 -20.53 -17.52
N ASP A 235 -18.90 -20.96 -17.80
CA ASP A 235 -18.65 -22.25 -18.45
C ASP A 235 -18.54 -23.41 -17.43
N GLU A 236 -18.49 -24.64 -17.94
CA GLU A 236 -18.44 -25.84 -17.11
C GLU A 236 -17.15 -25.93 -16.28
N ASP A 237 -16.03 -25.43 -16.81
CA ASP A 237 -14.73 -25.47 -16.14
C ASP A 237 -14.70 -24.52 -14.94
N PHE A 238 -15.18 -23.29 -15.13
CA PHE A 238 -15.38 -22.30 -14.08
C PHE A 238 -16.33 -22.82 -13.00
N LEU A 239 -17.48 -23.38 -13.38
CA LEU A 239 -18.41 -23.98 -12.42
C LEU A 239 -17.79 -25.13 -11.63
N GLY A 240 -17.04 -26.01 -12.29
CA GLY A 240 -16.31 -27.10 -11.65
C GLY A 240 -15.31 -26.57 -10.61
N ALA A 241 -14.53 -25.55 -10.98
CA ALA A 241 -13.58 -24.90 -10.08
C ALA A 241 -14.27 -24.21 -8.89
N MET A 242 -15.34 -23.45 -9.15
CA MET A 242 -16.15 -22.75 -8.15
C MET A 242 -16.75 -23.72 -7.13
N ASN A 243 -17.29 -24.85 -7.58
CA ASN A 243 -17.84 -25.89 -6.70
C ASN A 243 -16.75 -26.46 -5.78
N SER A 244 -15.60 -26.82 -6.35
CA SER A 244 -14.48 -27.37 -5.58
C SER A 244 -13.95 -26.39 -4.53
N LEU A 245 -13.79 -25.11 -4.90
CA LEU A 245 -13.30 -24.08 -4.01
C LEU A 245 -14.31 -23.73 -2.93
N THR A 246 -15.59 -23.65 -3.28
CA THR A 246 -16.66 -23.34 -2.33
C THR A 246 -16.81 -24.43 -1.27
N LEU A 247 -16.69 -25.70 -1.66
CA LEU A 247 -16.68 -26.81 -0.71
C LEU A 247 -15.51 -26.71 0.29
N LYS A 248 -14.31 -26.36 -0.20
CA LYS A 248 -13.14 -26.14 0.65
C LYS A 248 -13.33 -24.94 1.58
N LEU A 249 -13.84 -23.82 1.05
CA LEU A 249 -14.13 -22.62 1.82
C LEU A 249 -15.10 -22.91 2.96
N LYS A 250 -16.17 -23.67 2.69
CA LYS A 250 -17.15 -24.08 3.69
C LYS A 250 -16.50 -24.85 4.84
N GLN A 251 -15.60 -25.79 4.54
CA GLN A 251 -14.88 -26.55 5.56
C GLN A 251 -13.97 -25.63 6.40
N ASP A 252 -13.19 -24.79 5.73
CA ASP A 252 -12.21 -23.92 6.40
C ASP A 252 -12.90 -22.83 7.24
N ILE A 253 -14.05 -22.29 6.81
CA ILE A 253 -14.83 -21.33 7.60
C ILE A 253 -15.43 -21.97 8.85
N ILE A 254 -16.00 -23.17 8.76
CA ILE A 254 -16.57 -23.85 9.94
C ILE A 254 -15.46 -24.14 10.97
N LEU A 255 -14.28 -24.53 10.50
CA LEU A 255 -13.13 -24.77 11.37
C LEU A 255 -12.62 -23.49 12.05
N HIS A 256 -12.55 -22.38 11.30
CA HIS A 256 -11.98 -21.12 11.79
C HIS A 256 -12.98 -20.27 12.59
N PHE A 257 -14.28 -20.38 12.26
CA PHE A 257 -15.38 -19.62 12.86
C PHE A 257 -16.55 -20.55 13.21
N SER A 258 -16.37 -21.35 14.26
CA SER A 258 -17.34 -22.38 14.70
C SER A 258 -18.74 -21.85 15.07
N PHE A 259 -18.87 -20.53 15.27
CA PHE A 259 -20.13 -19.85 15.59
C PHE A 259 -20.94 -19.43 14.34
N ILE A 260 -20.40 -19.60 13.13
CA ILE A 260 -21.13 -19.31 11.89
C ILE A 260 -21.93 -20.54 11.50
N GLU A 261 -23.25 -20.45 11.63
CA GLU A 261 -24.17 -21.50 11.21
C GLU A 261 -24.40 -21.44 9.70
N LEU A 262 -23.94 -22.46 8.98
CA LEU A 262 -24.13 -22.59 7.53
C LEU A 262 -24.96 -23.84 7.22
N ASP A 263 -25.90 -23.71 6.29
CA ASP A 263 -26.65 -24.87 5.80
C ASP A 263 -25.70 -25.85 5.09
N SER A 264 -25.56 -27.04 5.69
CA SER A 264 -24.67 -28.07 5.18
C SER A 264 -25.11 -28.63 3.82
N LYS A 265 -26.35 -28.39 3.40
CA LYS A 265 -26.96 -28.95 2.18
C LYS A 265 -26.96 -28.04 0.96
N GLU A 266 -26.54 -26.78 1.08
CA GLU A 266 -26.47 -25.89 -0.10
C GLU A 266 -25.35 -26.34 -1.03
N GLU A 267 -25.72 -26.83 -2.22
CA GLU A 267 -24.81 -27.32 -3.25
C GLU A 267 -24.49 -26.25 -4.31
N ASN A 268 -25.35 -25.22 -4.46
CA ASN A 268 -25.11 -24.16 -5.42
C ASN A 268 -24.08 -23.15 -4.86
N PRO A 269 -22.93 -22.93 -5.53
CA PRO A 269 -21.86 -22.11 -5.00
C PRO A 269 -22.24 -20.63 -4.90
N PHE A 270 -23.07 -20.12 -5.82
CA PHE A 270 -23.53 -18.73 -5.82
C PHE A 270 -24.50 -18.46 -4.67
N ILE A 271 -25.43 -19.39 -4.43
CA ILE A 271 -26.38 -19.28 -3.32
C ILE A 271 -25.64 -19.40 -1.99
N PHE A 272 -24.69 -20.35 -1.89
CA PHE A 272 -23.85 -20.52 -0.72
C PHE A 272 -23.08 -19.23 -0.39
N LEU A 273 -22.37 -18.65 -1.36
CA LEU A 273 -21.55 -17.45 -1.13
C LEU A 273 -22.39 -16.25 -0.71
N ASN A 274 -23.60 -16.08 -1.26
CA ASN A 274 -24.54 -15.04 -0.83
C ASN A 274 -25.07 -15.27 0.60
N LYS A 275 -25.43 -16.50 0.95
CA LYS A 275 -25.85 -16.85 2.32
C LYS A 275 -24.69 -16.62 3.31
N LEU A 276 -23.49 -17.03 2.94
CA LEU A 276 -22.29 -16.87 3.72
C LEU A 276 -21.97 -15.38 3.95
N LYS A 277 -22.08 -14.54 2.92
CA LYS A 277 -21.96 -13.08 3.04
C LYS A 277 -22.88 -12.58 4.17
N ASN A 278 -24.18 -12.87 4.07
CA ASN A 278 -25.14 -12.40 5.08
C ASN A 278 -24.83 -12.92 6.49
N ALA A 279 -24.41 -14.18 6.62
CA ALA A 279 -24.07 -14.77 7.92
C ALA A 279 -22.83 -14.12 8.56
N VAL A 280 -21.80 -13.84 7.77
CA VAL A 280 -20.56 -13.21 8.24
C VAL A 280 -20.80 -11.74 8.60
N TYR A 281 -21.49 -10.98 7.74
CA TYR A 281 -21.81 -9.57 7.98
C TYR A 281 -22.75 -9.40 9.19
N GLY A 282 -23.77 -10.23 9.34
CA GLY A 282 -24.66 -10.18 10.51
C GLY A 282 -23.91 -10.39 11.84
N LYS A 283 -22.89 -11.26 11.85
CA LYS A 283 -22.05 -11.50 13.03
C LYS A 283 -21.05 -10.37 13.31
N GLU A 284 -20.64 -9.64 12.28
CA GLU A 284 -19.81 -8.45 12.44
C GLU A 284 -20.62 -7.30 13.07
N GLU A 285 -21.86 -7.08 12.60
CA GLU A 285 -22.77 -6.06 13.15
C GLU A 285 -23.13 -6.35 14.62
N GLU A 286 -23.40 -7.62 14.97
CA GLU A 286 -23.62 -8.05 16.36
C GLU A 286 -22.40 -7.69 17.24
N LYS A 287 -21.17 -8.01 16.81
CA LYS A 287 -19.94 -7.66 17.56
C LYS A 287 -19.72 -6.16 17.72
N LEU A 288 -20.08 -5.36 16.71
CA LEU A 288 -19.99 -3.90 16.79
C LEU A 288 -21.01 -3.33 17.76
N SER A 289 -22.23 -3.88 17.78
CA SER A 289 -23.28 -3.50 18.73
C SER A 289 -22.90 -3.83 20.18
N GLU A 290 -22.35 -5.02 20.45
CA GLU A 290 -21.86 -5.42 21.77
C GLU A 290 -20.69 -4.54 22.25
N LYS A 291 -19.77 -4.15 21.36
CA LYS A 291 -18.70 -3.19 21.68
C LYS A 291 -19.24 -1.80 22.01
N SER A 292 -20.33 -1.37 21.36
CA SER A 292 -20.97 -0.09 21.64
C SER A 292 -21.71 -0.07 22.98
N ASP A 293 -22.31 -1.20 23.39
CA ASP A 293 -22.97 -1.35 24.69
C ASP A 293 -21.96 -1.39 25.86
N ILE A 294 -20.77 -1.96 25.63
CA ILE A 294 -19.67 -1.95 26.60
C ILE A 294 -19.03 -0.54 26.68
N GLY A 295 -19.09 0.25 25.61
CA GLY A 295 -18.58 1.63 25.54
C GLY A 295 -19.45 2.71 26.20
N ILE A 296 -20.70 2.42 26.55
CA ILE A 296 -21.64 3.40 27.14
C ILE A 296 -21.75 3.28 28.68
N SER A 297 -21.06 2.32 29.30
CA SER A 297 -21.12 2.13 30.77
C SER A 297 -20.07 2.91 31.58
N VAL A 298 -19.55 4.04 31.09
CA VAL A 298 -18.71 4.95 31.88
C VAL A 298 -19.23 6.39 31.84
N LYS A 299 -19.85 6.79 32.97
CA LYS A 299 -20.22 8.14 33.42
C LYS A 299 -21.45 8.80 32.79
N LEU A 300 -22.63 8.28 33.16
CA LEU A 300 -23.75 9.15 33.54
C LEU A 300 -23.74 9.30 35.07
N ALA A 301 -22.85 10.17 35.57
CA ALA A 301 -22.93 10.69 36.92
C ALA A 301 -22.93 12.22 36.80
N ASP A 302 -24.10 12.78 37.11
CA ASP A 302 -24.34 14.15 37.58
C ASP A 302 -23.68 15.30 36.81
N THR A 303 -24.47 15.93 35.94
CA THR A 303 -24.59 17.41 35.94
C THR A 303 -25.86 17.82 35.20
N GLU A 304 -26.99 17.64 35.89
CA GLU A 304 -28.14 18.50 35.64
C GLU A 304 -27.79 19.95 36.03
N LYS A 305 -28.35 20.89 35.25
CA LYS A 305 -28.48 22.35 35.46
C LYS A 305 -27.32 23.21 34.96
N LYS A 306 -27.49 23.74 33.75
CA LYS A 306 -27.84 25.17 33.58
C LYS A 306 -28.54 25.44 32.24
N LYS A 307 -29.74 26.02 32.35
CA LYS A 307 -30.57 26.58 31.28
C LYS A 307 -30.02 27.93 30.78
N LYS A 308 -30.46 28.29 29.55
CA LYS A 308 -30.50 29.61 28.85
C LYS A 308 -29.24 29.91 28.02
N GLN A 309 -29.30 30.38 26.77
CA GLN A 309 -30.35 30.94 25.89
C GLN A 309 -29.83 30.89 24.42
N PRO A 310 -30.67 31.07 23.38
CA PRO A 310 -30.26 30.94 21.98
C PRO A 310 -29.62 32.23 21.48
N VAL A 311 -28.55 32.12 20.67
CA VAL A 311 -28.01 33.24 19.89
C VAL A 311 -27.94 32.83 18.43
N GLN A 312 -28.36 33.76 17.60
CA GLN A 312 -28.68 33.70 16.18
C GLN A 312 -27.51 33.25 15.29
N LEU A 313 -27.86 32.53 14.23
CA LEU A 313 -27.04 32.39 13.03
C LEU A 313 -27.01 33.73 12.29
N ASP A 314 -25.81 34.28 12.11
CA ASP A 314 -25.54 35.20 11.01
C ASP A 314 -24.77 34.43 9.92
N LEU A 315 -25.35 34.42 8.73
CA LEU A 315 -24.80 33.97 7.47
C LEU A 315 -23.79 35.01 6.97
N PHE A 316 -22.53 34.60 6.77
CA PHE A 316 -21.67 34.98 5.64
C PHE A 316 -20.59 33.91 5.45
#